data_AF-A0A4U6XG84-F1
#
_entry.id   AF-A0A4U6XG84-F1
#
_cell.length_a   1.000
_cell.length_b   1.000
_cell.length_c   1.000
_cell.angle_alpha   90.00
_cell.angle_beta   90.00
_cell.angle_gamma   90.00
#
_symmetry.space_group_name_H-M   'P 1'
#
loop_
_entity.id
_entity.type
_entity.pdbx_description
1 polymer ?
#
loop_
_entity_poly.entity_id
_entity_poly.type
_entity_poly.pdbx_seq_one_letter_code
_entity_poly.pdbx_strand_id
1 'polypeptide(L)'
;MSQGFLLSPQEVDQARRLSMLGTFERELHALLAALPRLDKIIRATLASLPKVLSLPMVLVHKDFGDSNIMVQHGSSHLVGVIDWAEAEVAPFGTNLHSLQSLTSKLHLKHGWIRYEDYDDLNLSFWETFDGEVGGLSHETIKAIRTARVLGLLRSHGFTSRLPNRAEPSPIKDDDTGRYNMMILEGLLLNQATQLDGLDE
;
A
#
# COMPACT_ATOMS: atom_id res chain seq x y z
N MET A 1 -2.18 29.68 -28.12
CA MET A 1 -1.05 29.27 -27.25
C MET A 1 -1.48 29.44 -25.80
N SER A 2 -2.15 28.43 -25.23
CA SER A 2 -2.45 28.46 -23.78
C SER A 2 -1.20 27.98 -23.05
N GLN A 3 -0.66 28.83 -22.18
CA GLN A 3 0.39 28.45 -21.26
C GLN A 3 -0.15 27.33 -20.38
N GLY A 4 0.37 26.12 -20.56
CA GLY A 4 0.14 25.04 -19.63
C GLY A 4 0.74 25.46 -18.30
N PHE A 5 -0.10 25.52 -17.26
CA PHE A 5 0.40 25.44 -15.90
C PHE A 5 1.07 24.07 -15.76
N LEU A 6 2.37 24.02 -16.02
CA LEU A 6 3.23 22.96 -15.50
C LEU A 6 3.19 23.15 -13.98
N LEU A 7 2.29 22.41 -13.33
CA LEU A 7 2.32 22.22 -11.88
C LEU A 7 3.66 21.54 -11.58
N SER A 8 4.69 22.32 -11.27
CA SER A 8 5.93 21.78 -10.73
C SER A 8 5.59 21.07 -9.42
N PRO A 9 5.93 19.78 -9.26
CA PRO A 9 5.72 19.08 -7.99
C PRO A 9 6.36 19.87 -6.86
N GLN A 10 5.59 20.18 -5.82
CA GLN A 10 6.14 20.86 -4.65
C GLN A 10 6.97 19.88 -3.85
N GLU A 11 8.20 20.27 -3.52
CA GLU A 11 9.03 19.46 -2.63
C GLU A 11 8.40 19.40 -1.23
N VAL A 12 8.32 18.18 -0.70
CA VAL A 12 7.95 17.97 0.69
C VAL A 12 9.14 18.32 1.56
N ASP A 13 8.99 19.34 2.40
CA ASP A 13 10.04 19.80 3.31
C ASP A 13 10.46 18.71 4.31
N GLN A 14 11.66 18.88 4.86
CA GLN A 14 12.25 17.92 5.78
C GLN A 14 11.44 17.76 7.08
N ALA A 15 10.80 18.83 7.57
CA ALA A 15 10.01 18.78 8.80
C ALA A 15 8.78 17.88 8.62
N ARG A 16 8.11 17.96 7.48
CA ARG A 16 6.99 17.09 7.11
C ARG A 16 7.42 15.63 6.98
N ARG A 17 8.60 15.36 6.38
CA ARG A 17 9.17 14.00 6.33
C ARG A 17 9.45 13.44 7.73
N LEU A 18 10.03 14.25 8.62
CA LEU A 18 10.32 13.85 10.00
C LEU A 18 9.04 13.59 10.82
N SER A 19 8.02 14.44 10.66
CA SER A 19 6.70 14.24 11.28
C SER A 19 6.04 12.93 10.81
N MET A 20 6.15 12.64 9.52
CA MET A 20 5.65 11.40 8.93
C MET A 20 6.41 10.18 9.45
N LEU A 21 7.74 10.24 9.54
CA LEU A 21 8.57 9.19 10.14
C LEU A 21 8.11 8.88 11.57
N GLY A 22 8.00 9.91 12.43
CA GLY A 22 7.56 9.70 13.81
C GLY A 22 6.12 9.16 13.91
N THR A 23 5.25 9.48 12.95
CA THR A 23 3.92 8.88 12.86
C THR A 23 3.97 7.41 12.49
N PHE A 24 4.73 7.04 11.46
CA PHE A 24 4.85 5.64 11.04
C PHE A 24 5.54 4.77 12.09
N GLU A 25 6.57 5.30 12.76
CA GLU A 25 7.22 4.61 13.87
C GLU A 25 6.23 4.34 15.00
N ARG A 26 5.48 5.36 15.43
CA ARG A 26 4.46 5.20 16.49
C ARG A 26 3.40 4.17 16.10
N GLU A 27 2.88 4.25 14.87
CA GLU A 27 1.87 3.32 14.37
C GLU A 27 2.41 1.89 14.31
N LEU A 28 3.61 1.67 13.76
CA LEU A 28 4.20 0.33 13.67
C LEU A 28 4.52 -0.26 15.05
N HIS A 29 4.99 0.53 16.02
CA HIS A 29 5.18 0.05 17.40
C HIS A 29 3.84 -0.33 18.06
N ALA A 30 2.77 0.42 17.78
CA ALA A 30 1.44 0.09 18.27
C ALA A 30 0.92 -1.23 17.66
N LEU A 31 1.14 -1.44 16.35
CA LEU A 31 0.84 -2.71 15.69
C LEU A 31 1.70 -3.86 16.24
N LEU A 32 2.98 -3.62 16.51
CA LEU A 32 3.89 -4.63 17.06
C LEU A 32 3.39 -5.17 18.40
N ALA A 33 2.87 -4.29 19.25
CA ALA A 33 2.28 -4.67 20.54
C ALA A 33 0.94 -5.41 20.38
N ALA A 34 0.12 -5.02 19.39
CA ALA A 34 -1.21 -5.59 19.20
C ALA A 34 -1.21 -6.91 18.38
N LEU A 35 -0.26 -7.07 17.46
CA LEU A 35 -0.25 -8.09 16.41
C LEU A 35 1.03 -8.95 16.47
N PRO A 36 1.24 -9.76 17.52
CA PRO A 36 2.48 -10.53 17.69
C PRO A 36 2.74 -11.53 16.55
N ARG A 37 1.69 -11.98 15.85
CA ARG A 37 1.83 -12.89 14.69
C ARG A 37 2.52 -12.24 13.48
N LEU A 38 2.50 -10.90 13.41
CA LEU A 38 3.14 -10.11 12.35
C LEU A 38 4.48 -9.50 12.80
N ASP A 39 5.02 -9.89 13.96
CA ASP A 39 6.22 -9.28 14.57
C ASP A 39 7.41 -9.19 13.59
N LYS A 40 7.75 -10.29 12.90
CA LYS A 40 8.84 -10.32 11.91
C LYS A 40 8.65 -9.26 10.82
N ILE A 41 7.44 -9.18 10.26
CA ILE A 41 7.12 -8.26 9.16
C ILE A 41 7.12 -6.80 9.64
N ILE A 42 6.53 -6.53 10.80
CA ILE A 42 6.47 -5.19 11.38
C ILE A 42 7.87 -4.69 11.73
N ARG A 43 8.73 -5.53 12.30
CA ARG A 43 10.14 -5.18 12.59
C ARG A 43 10.96 -4.94 11.33
N ALA A 44 10.79 -5.76 10.30
CA ALA A 44 11.45 -5.56 9.01
C ALA A 44 11.02 -4.23 8.35
N THR A 45 9.73 -3.90 8.47
CA THR A 45 9.16 -2.62 7.99
C THR A 45 9.73 -1.44 8.77
N LEU A 46 9.78 -1.52 10.11
CA LEU A 46 10.41 -0.51 10.98
C LEU A 46 11.87 -0.25 10.60
N ALA A 47 12.66 -1.32 10.44
CA ALA A 47 14.08 -1.21 10.07
C ALA A 47 14.31 -0.56 8.69
N SER A 48 13.32 -0.65 7.81
CA SER A 48 13.38 -0.13 6.44
C SER A 48 12.74 1.26 6.28
N LEU A 49 12.14 1.82 7.34
CA LEU A 49 11.47 3.12 7.29
C LEU A 49 12.34 4.25 6.71
N PRO A 50 13.63 4.42 7.09
CA PRO A 50 14.44 5.48 6.51
C PRO A 50 14.57 5.38 4.99
N LYS A 51 14.65 4.15 4.46
CA LYS A 51 14.70 3.90 3.01
C LYS A 51 13.35 4.19 2.36
N VAL A 52 12.24 3.76 2.97
CA VAL A 52 10.89 4.09 2.50
C VAL A 52 10.68 5.60 2.45
N LEU A 53 11.09 6.34 3.48
CA LEU A 53 10.95 7.80 3.55
C LEU A 53 11.89 8.56 2.59
N SER A 54 12.88 7.86 2.01
CA SER A 54 13.76 8.40 0.98
C SER A 54 13.15 8.31 -0.43
N LEU A 55 12.09 7.50 -0.60
CA LEU A 55 11.35 7.42 -1.87
C LEU A 55 10.73 8.79 -2.24
N PRO A 56 10.38 8.98 -3.52
CA PRO A 56 9.62 10.14 -3.96
C PRO A 56 8.33 10.30 -3.16
N MET A 57 8.05 11.53 -2.74
CA MET A 57 6.78 11.87 -2.08
C MET A 57 5.76 12.17 -3.17
N VAL A 58 4.67 11.43 -3.19
CA VAL A 58 3.66 11.49 -4.25
C VAL A 58 2.27 11.63 -3.63
N LEU A 59 1.33 12.16 -4.42
CA LEU A 59 -0.08 12.09 -4.06
C LEU A 59 -0.55 10.64 -4.23
N VAL A 60 -0.89 9.99 -3.12
CA VAL A 60 -1.48 8.65 -3.10
C VAL A 60 -2.98 8.73 -2.89
N HIS A 61 -3.73 7.81 -3.51
CA HIS A 61 -5.21 7.80 -3.47
C HIS A 61 -5.78 7.31 -2.13
N LYS A 62 -5.06 6.41 -1.45
CA LYS A 62 -5.45 5.66 -0.23
C LYS A 62 -6.62 4.69 -0.34
N ASP A 63 -7.57 4.95 -1.23
CA ASP A 63 -8.68 4.05 -1.53
C ASP A 63 -8.64 3.60 -2.99
N PHE A 64 -7.46 3.24 -3.50
CA PHE A 64 -7.36 2.80 -4.90
C PHE A 64 -7.93 1.38 -5.03
N GLY A 65 -8.61 1.09 -6.13
CA GLY A 65 -9.26 -0.20 -6.33
C GLY A 65 -10.11 -0.22 -7.60
N ASP A 66 -10.65 -1.40 -7.91
CA ASP A 66 -11.52 -1.65 -9.07
C ASP A 66 -12.73 -0.70 -9.13
N SER A 67 -13.33 -0.35 -7.99
CA SER A 67 -14.46 0.59 -7.93
C SER A 67 -14.11 2.04 -8.26
N ASN A 68 -12.82 2.40 -8.20
CA ASN A 68 -12.34 3.77 -8.38
C ASN A 68 -11.55 3.95 -9.70
N ILE A 69 -11.53 2.93 -10.54
CA ILE A 69 -10.86 2.91 -11.84
C ILE A 69 -11.91 2.96 -12.96
N MET A 70 -11.77 3.93 -13.87
CA MET A 70 -12.56 4.00 -15.09
C MET A 70 -11.77 3.46 -16.26
N VAL A 71 -12.37 2.54 -17.01
CA VAL A 71 -11.79 1.98 -18.24
C VAL A 71 -12.66 2.25 -19.46
N GLN A 72 -12.03 2.41 -20.62
CA GLN A 72 -12.74 2.50 -21.89
C GLN A 72 -13.34 1.13 -22.25
N HIS A 73 -14.64 1.12 -22.57
CA HIS A 73 -15.33 -0.09 -23.01
C HIS A 73 -14.68 -0.70 -24.27
N GLY A 74 -14.42 -2.00 -24.23
CA GLY A 74 -13.87 -2.79 -25.34
C GLY A 74 -12.34 -2.82 -25.44
N SER A 75 -11.63 -1.83 -24.90
CA SER A 75 -10.16 -1.76 -24.94
C SER A 75 -9.50 -1.89 -23.56
N SER A 76 -10.28 -1.77 -22.48
CA SER A 76 -9.81 -1.75 -21.09
C SER A 76 -8.74 -0.70 -20.78
N HIS A 77 -8.59 0.32 -21.64
CA HIS A 77 -7.65 1.40 -21.40
C HIS A 77 -8.10 2.23 -20.19
N LEU A 78 -7.19 2.49 -19.26
CA LEU A 78 -7.43 3.37 -18.12
C LEU A 78 -7.72 4.79 -18.65
N VAL A 79 -8.91 5.31 -18.35
CA VAL A 79 -9.35 6.66 -18.77
C VAL A 79 -9.53 7.62 -17.59
N GLY A 80 -9.52 7.12 -16.36
CA GLY A 80 -9.64 7.97 -15.19
C GLY A 80 -9.55 7.21 -13.87
N VAL A 81 -9.23 7.96 -12.83
CA VAL A 81 -9.30 7.53 -11.43
C VAL A 81 -10.16 8.55 -10.70
N ILE A 82 -11.18 8.08 -9.98
CA ILE A 82 -12.19 8.90 -9.29
C ILE A 82 -12.11 8.73 -7.78
N ASP A 83 -12.78 9.60 -7.05
CA ASP A 83 -12.87 9.58 -5.57
C ASP A 83 -11.55 9.84 -4.82
N TRP A 84 -10.92 10.97 -5.13
CA TRP A 84 -9.69 11.43 -4.47
C TRP A 84 -9.91 12.02 -3.07
N ALA A 85 -11.05 11.77 -2.42
CA ALA A 85 -11.41 12.40 -1.15
C ALA A 85 -10.43 12.05 -0.01
N GLU A 86 -9.85 10.85 -0.04
CA GLU A 86 -8.90 10.35 0.95
C GLU A 86 -7.43 10.56 0.55
N ALA A 87 -7.15 11.30 -0.53
CA ALA A 87 -5.80 11.42 -1.05
C ALA A 87 -4.84 12.08 -0.06
N GLU A 88 -3.64 11.52 0.11
CA GLU A 88 -2.59 12.08 0.97
C GLU A 88 -1.25 12.14 0.24
N VAL A 89 -0.34 13.00 0.69
CA VAL A 89 1.06 12.93 0.23
C VAL A 89 1.80 11.93 1.11
N ALA A 90 2.36 10.89 0.49
CA ALA A 90 3.09 9.82 1.16
C ALA A 90 4.24 9.31 0.29
N PRO A 91 5.17 8.49 0.83
CA PRO A 91 6.17 7.84 0.02
C PRO A 91 5.52 6.95 -1.04
N PHE A 92 6.07 7.02 -2.25
CA PHE A 92 5.67 6.13 -3.34
C PHE A 92 5.70 4.67 -2.88
N GLY A 93 4.75 3.87 -3.36
CA GLY A 93 4.63 2.47 -2.99
C GLY A 93 3.60 2.20 -1.88
N THR A 94 3.33 3.17 -1.00
CA THR A 94 2.37 2.98 0.11
C THR A 94 0.95 2.62 -0.34
N ASN A 95 0.54 3.03 -1.54
CA ASN A 95 -0.77 2.64 -2.07
C ASN A 95 -0.76 1.33 -2.87
N LEU A 96 0.40 0.75 -3.22
CA LEU A 96 0.48 -0.38 -4.16
C LEU A 96 -0.18 -1.67 -3.65
N HIS A 97 -0.51 -1.75 -2.36
CA HIS A 97 -1.20 -2.90 -1.80
C HIS A 97 -2.63 -3.02 -2.35
N SER A 98 -3.23 -1.90 -2.77
CA SER A 98 -4.54 -1.85 -3.42
C SER A 98 -4.62 -2.67 -4.71
N LEU A 99 -3.50 -2.83 -5.43
CA LEU A 99 -3.45 -3.60 -6.67
C LEU A 99 -3.83 -5.07 -6.48
N GLN A 100 -3.75 -5.58 -5.25
CA GLN A 100 -4.18 -6.92 -4.92
C GLN A 100 -5.67 -7.15 -5.25
N SER A 101 -6.51 -6.11 -5.19
CA SER A 101 -7.93 -6.19 -5.60
C SER A 101 -8.12 -6.48 -7.10
N LEU A 102 -7.13 -6.13 -7.93
CA LEU A 102 -7.17 -6.33 -9.38
C LEU A 102 -6.69 -7.74 -9.79
N THR A 103 -5.89 -8.39 -8.94
CA THR A 103 -5.28 -9.69 -9.24
C THR A 103 -5.81 -10.81 -8.34
N SER A 104 -6.64 -10.49 -7.36
CA SER A 104 -7.20 -11.44 -6.40
C SER A 104 -8.53 -10.96 -5.84
N LYS A 105 -9.28 -11.88 -5.24
CA LYS A 105 -10.50 -11.57 -4.48
C LYS A 105 -10.40 -12.05 -3.04
N LEU A 106 -11.02 -11.31 -2.13
CA LEU A 106 -11.18 -11.71 -0.74
C LEU A 106 -12.49 -12.48 -0.55
N HIS A 107 -12.41 -13.71 -0.06
CA HIS A 107 -13.57 -14.53 0.28
C HIS A 107 -13.68 -14.72 1.80
N LEU A 108 -14.83 -14.36 2.39
CA LEU A 108 -15.02 -14.34 3.86
C LEU A 108 -14.70 -15.67 4.57
N LYS A 109 -14.87 -16.81 3.87
CA LYS A 109 -14.56 -18.14 4.42
C LYS A 109 -13.15 -18.64 4.09
N HIS A 110 -12.59 -18.19 2.98
CA HIS A 110 -11.39 -18.80 2.39
C HIS A 110 -10.18 -17.85 2.38
N GLY A 111 -10.36 -16.60 2.82
CA GLY A 111 -9.35 -15.56 2.74
C GLY A 111 -9.13 -15.13 1.29
N TRP A 112 -7.91 -14.71 0.99
CA TRP A 112 -7.51 -14.32 -0.35
C TRP A 112 -7.51 -15.51 -1.31
N ILE A 113 -7.98 -15.27 -2.53
CA ILE A 113 -7.93 -16.21 -3.65
C ILE A 113 -7.36 -15.45 -4.84
N ARG A 114 -6.19 -15.89 -5.33
CA ARG A 114 -5.57 -15.37 -6.54
C ARG A 114 -6.41 -15.73 -7.77
N TYR A 115 -6.42 -14.85 -8.76
CA TYR A 115 -6.92 -15.19 -10.10
C TYR A 115 -5.94 -16.14 -10.79
N GLU A 116 -6.43 -16.86 -11.81
CA GLU A 116 -5.66 -17.87 -12.53
C GLU A 116 -4.40 -17.28 -13.18
N ASP A 117 -4.48 -16.03 -13.61
CA ASP A 117 -3.45 -15.24 -14.26
C ASP A 117 -2.65 -14.34 -13.30
N TYR A 118 -2.73 -14.55 -11.97
CA TYR A 118 -2.07 -13.69 -10.98
C TYR A 118 -0.57 -13.51 -11.24
N ASP A 119 0.16 -14.60 -11.51
CA ASP A 119 1.61 -14.53 -11.69
C ASP A 119 1.97 -13.75 -12.96
N ASP A 120 1.22 -13.94 -14.05
CA ASP A 120 1.39 -13.21 -15.30
C ASP A 120 1.07 -11.71 -15.15
N LEU A 121 0.00 -11.38 -14.43
CA LEU A 121 -0.39 -9.99 -14.13
C LEU A 121 0.63 -9.30 -13.23
N ASN A 122 1.12 -9.99 -12.20
CA ASN A 122 2.12 -9.45 -11.28
C ASN A 122 3.47 -9.23 -11.99
N LEU A 123 3.90 -10.17 -12.83
CA LEU A 123 5.09 -10.01 -13.66
C LEU A 123 4.93 -8.82 -14.62
N SER A 124 3.81 -8.77 -15.36
CA SER A 124 3.52 -7.70 -16.30
C SER A 124 3.51 -6.32 -15.63
N PHE A 125 2.95 -6.22 -14.41
CA PHE A 125 2.98 -4.99 -13.63
C PHE A 125 4.40 -4.54 -13.32
N TRP A 126 5.23 -5.42 -12.75
CA TRP A 126 6.58 -5.05 -12.34
C TRP A 126 7.52 -4.77 -13.51
N GLU A 127 7.43 -5.53 -14.60
CA GLU A 127 8.21 -5.29 -15.82
C GLU A 127 7.81 -3.97 -16.49
N THR A 128 6.51 -3.70 -16.63
CA THR A 128 6.02 -2.43 -17.18
C THR A 128 6.44 -1.28 -16.27
N PHE A 129 6.28 -1.43 -14.96
CA PHE A 129 6.67 -0.41 -13.99
C PHE A 129 8.16 -0.07 -14.10
N ASP A 130 9.04 -1.07 -14.10
CA ASP A 130 10.49 -0.86 -14.21
C ASP A 130 10.89 -0.22 -15.56
N GLY A 131 10.26 -0.65 -16.65
CA GLY A 131 10.47 -0.08 -17.99
C GLY A 131 10.05 1.38 -18.10
N GLU A 132 8.91 1.75 -17.52
CA GLU A 132 8.39 3.13 -17.57
C GLU A 132 9.19 4.10 -16.69
N VAL A 133 9.75 3.63 -15.56
CA VAL A 133 10.55 4.47 -14.65
C VAL A 133 12.05 4.48 -14.97
N GLY A 134 12.49 3.71 -15.97
CA GLY A 134 13.84 3.76 -16.51
C GLY A 134 14.89 2.93 -15.75
N GLY A 135 14.49 1.82 -15.11
CA GLY A 135 15.39 0.88 -14.45
C GLY A 135 15.78 1.32 -13.03
N LEU A 136 15.06 0.82 -12.03
CA LEU A 136 15.34 1.13 -10.62
C LEU A 136 16.43 0.22 -10.05
N SER A 137 17.20 0.73 -9.09
CA SER A 137 18.12 -0.13 -8.34
C SER A 137 17.34 -1.17 -7.54
N HIS A 138 17.97 -2.32 -7.30
CA HIS A 138 17.37 -3.38 -6.48
C HIS A 138 16.96 -2.87 -5.09
N GLU A 139 17.76 -2.00 -4.47
CA GLU A 139 17.47 -1.38 -3.18
C GLU A 139 16.24 -0.47 -3.23
N THR A 140 16.03 0.21 -4.36
CA THR A 140 14.87 1.08 -4.56
C THR A 140 13.60 0.24 -4.73
N ILE A 141 13.65 -0.82 -5.53
CA ILE A 141 12.54 -1.79 -5.66
C ILE A 141 12.20 -2.40 -4.29
N LYS A 142 13.21 -2.81 -3.52
CA LYS A 142 13.01 -3.31 -2.15
C LYS A 142 12.34 -2.27 -1.26
N ALA A 143 12.77 -1.01 -1.32
CA ALA A 143 12.12 0.06 -0.57
C ALA A 143 10.66 0.27 -0.99
N ILE A 144 10.34 0.20 -2.28
CA ILE A 144 8.95 0.29 -2.80
C ILE A 144 8.10 -0.88 -2.32
N ARG A 145 8.63 -2.11 -2.33
CA ARG A 145 7.96 -3.30 -1.78
C ARG A 145 7.70 -3.17 -0.28
N THR A 146 8.67 -2.68 0.49
CA THR A 146 8.45 -2.36 1.91
C THR A 146 7.42 -1.25 2.09
N ALA A 147 7.43 -0.21 1.25
CA ALA A 147 6.42 0.85 1.29
C ALA A 147 5.01 0.28 1.06
N ARG A 148 4.86 -0.69 0.14
CA ARG A 148 3.61 -1.43 -0.08
C ARG A 148 3.15 -2.15 1.19
N VAL A 149 4.05 -2.84 1.90
CA VAL A 149 3.74 -3.50 3.18
C VAL A 149 3.35 -2.49 4.26
N LEU A 150 4.10 -1.39 4.39
CA LEU A 150 3.76 -0.29 5.30
C LEU A 150 2.35 0.24 5.02
N GLY A 151 2.03 0.45 3.76
CA GLY A 151 0.70 0.84 3.30
C GLY A 151 -0.39 -0.11 3.77
N LEU A 152 -0.22 -1.40 3.50
CA LEU A 152 -1.17 -2.44 3.89
C LEU A 152 -1.38 -2.48 5.41
N LEU A 153 -0.28 -2.47 6.18
CA LEU A 153 -0.31 -2.44 7.64
C LEU A 153 -1.05 -1.21 8.17
N ARG A 154 -0.86 -0.04 7.56
CA ARG A 154 -1.60 1.16 7.94
C ARG A 154 -3.07 1.02 7.59
N SER A 155 -3.42 0.63 6.36
CA SER A 155 -4.82 0.54 5.90
C SER A 155 -5.66 -0.43 6.72
N HIS A 156 -5.11 -1.62 7.03
CA HIS A 156 -5.89 -2.68 7.68
C HIS A 156 -5.47 -2.96 9.13
N GLY A 157 -4.29 -2.54 9.58
CA GLY A 157 -3.85 -2.75 10.96
C GLY A 157 -4.56 -1.88 12.00
N PHE A 158 -5.38 -0.92 11.57
CA PHE A 158 -6.06 0.01 12.46
C PHE A 158 -7.57 0.04 12.21
N THR A 159 -8.31 0.54 13.21
CA THR A 159 -9.69 0.97 13.02
C THR A 159 -9.79 2.09 11.97
N SER A 160 -11.00 2.26 11.43
CA SER A 160 -11.30 3.20 10.35
C SER A 160 -10.74 4.61 10.58
N ARG A 161 -10.11 5.18 9.54
CA ARG A 161 -9.61 6.57 9.51
C ARG A 161 -10.59 7.60 8.95
N LEU A 162 -11.79 7.16 8.57
CA LEU A 162 -12.82 8.04 8.00
C LEU A 162 -13.15 9.22 8.94
N PRO A 163 -13.54 10.38 8.38
CA PRO A 163 -14.02 11.51 9.15
C PRO A 163 -15.15 11.10 10.12
N ASN A 164 -15.19 11.72 11.30
CA ASN A 164 -16.17 11.45 12.37
C ASN A 164 -16.04 10.08 13.06
N ARG A 165 -14.95 9.33 12.83
CA ARG A 165 -14.59 8.16 13.65
C ARG A 165 -13.69 8.57 14.81
N ALA A 166 -13.60 7.69 15.80
CA ALA A 166 -12.61 7.81 16.87
C ALA A 166 -11.19 7.73 16.29
N GLU A 167 -10.20 8.19 17.07
CA GLU A 167 -8.80 8.07 16.66
C GLU A 167 -8.45 6.62 16.28
N PRO A 168 -7.71 6.41 15.18
CA PRO A 168 -7.35 5.06 14.74
C PRO A 168 -6.56 4.33 15.82
N SER A 169 -7.04 3.18 16.25
CA SER A 169 -6.36 2.30 17.20
C SER A 169 -6.03 0.97 16.52
N PRO A 170 -4.94 0.29 16.92
CA PRO A 170 -4.62 -1.02 16.38
C PRO A 170 -5.82 -1.98 16.48
N ILE A 171 -6.07 -2.75 15.42
CA ILE A 171 -7.05 -3.82 15.47
C ILE A 171 -6.62 -4.86 16.53
N LYS A 172 -7.60 -5.59 17.04
CA LYS A 172 -7.39 -6.70 17.96
C LYS A 172 -7.88 -7.99 17.32
N ASP A 173 -7.46 -9.11 17.88
CA ASP A 173 -8.02 -10.41 17.53
C ASP A 173 -9.40 -10.58 18.20
N ASP A 174 -10.37 -9.78 17.74
CA ASP A 174 -11.76 -9.76 18.17
C ASP A 174 -12.69 -9.70 16.95
N ASP A 175 -14.00 -9.75 17.17
CA ASP A 175 -15.00 -9.77 16.08
C ASP A 175 -14.90 -8.55 15.16
N THR A 176 -14.50 -7.40 15.70
CA THR A 176 -14.30 -6.16 14.96
C THR A 176 -13.02 -6.16 14.13
N GLY A 177 -11.93 -6.74 14.62
CA GLY A 177 -10.65 -6.80 13.93
C GLY A 177 -10.48 -8.00 13.00
N ARG A 178 -11.28 -9.06 13.16
CA ARG A 178 -11.13 -10.34 12.45
C ARG A 178 -11.08 -10.19 10.93
N TYR A 179 -11.91 -9.30 10.36
CA TYR A 179 -11.94 -9.07 8.92
C TYR A 179 -10.61 -8.48 8.41
N ASN A 180 -10.09 -7.47 9.10
CA ASN A 180 -8.81 -6.87 8.78
C ASN A 180 -7.64 -7.82 9.06
N MET A 181 -7.72 -8.63 10.12
CA MET A 181 -6.72 -9.66 10.41
C MET A 181 -6.65 -10.68 9.27
N MET A 182 -7.79 -11.13 8.76
CA MET A 182 -7.85 -12.04 7.60
C MET A 182 -7.18 -11.43 6.35
N ILE A 183 -7.34 -10.12 6.13
CA ILE A 183 -6.65 -9.42 5.04
C ILE A 183 -5.13 -9.43 5.26
N LEU A 184 -4.68 -9.02 6.44
CA LEU A 184 -3.25 -8.92 6.76
C LEU A 184 -2.57 -10.30 6.70
N GLU A 185 -3.13 -11.31 7.36
CA GLU A 185 -2.54 -12.65 7.41
C GLU A 185 -2.49 -13.30 6.02
N GLY A 186 -3.53 -13.11 5.21
CA GLY A 186 -3.54 -13.66 3.86
C GLY A 186 -2.49 -13.04 2.94
N LEU A 187 -2.14 -11.77 3.11
CA LEU A 187 -1.14 -11.09 2.26
C LEU A 187 0.26 -11.03 2.85
N LEU A 188 0.42 -11.29 4.15
CA LEU A 188 1.72 -11.18 4.82
C LEU A 188 2.27 -12.50 5.36
N LEU A 189 1.43 -13.54 5.54
CA LEU A 189 1.83 -14.82 6.14
C LEU A 189 1.47 -16.05 5.30
N ASN A 190 0.36 -16.01 4.56
CA ASN A 190 -0.09 -17.16 3.79
C ASN A 190 0.78 -17.34 2.53
N GLN A 191 1.56 -18.43 2.47
CA GLN A 191 2.47 -18.73 1.37
C GLN A 191 1.81 -18.74 -0.02
N ALA A 192 0.53 -19.12 -0.11
CA ALA A 192 -0.18 -19.18 -1.39
C ALA A 192 -0.60 -17.80 -1.91
N THR A 193 -0.70 -16.79 -1.04
CA THR A 193 -1.32 -15.50 -1.36
C THR A 193 -0.49 -14.29 -0.94
N GLN A 194 0.62 -14.50 -0.23
CA GLN A 194 1.46 -13.44 0.27
C GLN A 194 2.00 -12.55 -0.86
N LEU A 195 2.24 -11.28 -0.53
CA LEU A 195 2.88 -10.33 -1.44
C LEU A 195 4.27 -10.83 -1.83
N ASP A 196 4.71 -10.49 -3.04
CA ASP A 196 6.06 -10.78 -3.50
C ASP A 196 7.12 -9.95 -2.74
N GLY A 197 8.33 -10.52 -2.61
CA GLY A 197 9.48 -9.84 -2.02
C GLY A 197 9.41 -9.56 -0.50
N LEU A 198 8.61 -10.32 0.26
CA LEU A 198 8.57 -10.21 1.73
C LEU A 198 9.80 -10.80 2.44
N ASP A 199 10.51 -11.75 1.81
CA ASP A 199 11.69 -12.42 2.37
C ASP A 199 13.02 -11.90 1.77
N GLU A 200 12.97 -10.92 0.87
CA GLU A 200 14.14 -10.30 0.24
C GLU A 200 14.77 -9.21 1.11
#